data_AF-A0A2K1K2X3-F1
#
_entry.id   AF-A0A2K1K2X3-F1
#
_cell.length_a   1.000
_cell.length_b   1.000
_cell.length_c   1.000
_cell.angle_alpha   90.00
_cell.angle_beta   90.00
_cell.angle_gamma   90.00
#
_symmetry.space_group_name_H-M   'P 1'
#
loop_
_entity.id
_entity.type
_entity.pdbx_description
1 polymer ?
#
loop_
_entity_poly.entity_id
_entity_poly.type
_entity_poly.pdbx_seq_one_letter_code
_entity_poly.pdbx_strand_id
1 'polypeptide(L)'
;MANPNSLLPRLNGASGEFVCWVQPRPCILQCRKHLSHSLRPYERISSRQGSSLWSPAISSGWSSSTLPQLGRAINVGIRCKGASGGDVPPESREEAIEQAAGSVSALLVKSLKRQGPTTVKQRKEQRQVKLRVEIPVLDDSPSSLISLTLELLSALFNGKREAPSVAVFLSGESAVVLAREKYANSGISSVNRFCNIQAECEVPGDESVIVVAGARFEDVACLQELARNVTPRPIVVLNPEWSPEDEKDAKWGALLTSFETAYAFLPLAIQGFFSKTEGAVLKNVQSGAPGGRPWLIFLKEDGKFTRLSSLQRKPGPAELESALYNAMAANSPMTKSIKFLRGLVSKE
;
A
#
# COMPACT_ATOMS: atom_id res chain seq x y z
N MET A 1 -8.34 -9.57 -69.52
CA MET A 1 -9.45 -9.12 -68.64
C MET A 1 -9.13 -9.62 -67.24
N ALA A 2 -8.27 -8.91 -66.50
CA ALA A 2 -8.55 -7.71 -65.69
C ALA A 2 -8.87 -8.10 -64.23
N ASN A 3 -7.79 -8.14 -63.45
CA ASN A 3 -7.72 -8.08 -62.00
C ASN A 3 -7.89 -6.60 -61.56
N PRO A 4 -8.72 -6.27 -60.55
CA PRO A 4 -8.70 -4.96 -59.92
C PRO A 4 -8.07 -5.01 -58.52
N ASN A 5 -6.83 -4.52 -58.47
CA ASN A 5 -6.17 -3.68 -57.45
C ASN A 5 -6.88 -3.49 -56.09
N SER A 6 -6.27 -3.79 -54.95
CA SER A 6 -5.02 -3.21 -54.39
C SER A 6 -5.10 -1.69 -54.16
N LEU A 7 -4.74 -1.27 -52.94
CA LEU A 7 -4.49 0.09 -52.41
C LEU A 7 -5.38 0.44 -51.20
N LEU A 8 -4.95 0.01 -50.01
CA LEU A 8 -5.25 0.71 -48.76
C LEU A 8 -3.97 1.42 -48.28
N PRO A 9 -4.04 2.68 -47.84
CA PRO A 9 -2.88 3.50 -47.58
C PRO A 9 -2.21 3.14 -46.24
N ARG A 10 -0.88 3.19 -46.26
CA ARG A 10 -0.03 3.33 -45.06
C ARG A 10 -0.39 4.63 -44.34
N LEU A 11 -0.74 4.54 -43.06
CA LEU A 11 -0.67 5.66 -42.13
C LEU A 11 0.34 5.31 -41.03
N ASN A 12 1.58 5.72 -41.25
CA ASN A 12 2.50 6.06 -40.17
C ASN A 12 2.14 7.48 -39.73
N GLY A 13 1.89 7.68 -38.45
CA GLY A 13 1.62 8.99 -37.88
C GLY A 13 1.40 8.88 -36.39
N ALA A 14 2.50 8.95 -35.64
CA ALA A 14 2.53 8.96 -34.20
C ALA A 14 1.71 10.12 -33.61
N SER A 15 0.80 9.80 -32.70
CA SER A 15 0.35 10.71 -31.65
C SER A 15 0.05 9.85 -30.43
N GLY A 16 1.05 9.74 -29.57
CA GLY A 16 0.91 9.12 -28.25
C GLY A 16 -0.01 9.99 -27.40
N GLU A 17 -1.29 9.61 -27.34
CA GLU A 17 -2.22 10.10 -26.34
C GLU A 17 -2.24 9.10 -25.18
N PHE A 18 -1.34 9.33 -24.22
CA PHE A 18 -1.38 8.73 -22.90
C PHE A 18 -2.37 9.52 -22.04
N VAL A 19 -3.66 9.17 -22.00
CA VAL A 19 -4.58 9.57 -20.91
C VAL A 19 -5.73 8.57 -20.78
N CYS A 20 -5.71 7.78 -19.70
CA CYS A 20 -6.79 7.60 -18.71
C CYS A 20 -6.55 6.29 -17.94
N TRP A 21 -5.77 6.37 -16.87
CA TRP A 21 -5.87 5.38 -15.80
C TRP A 21 -7.22 5.61 -15.13
N VAL A 22 -8.17 4.72 -15.42
CA VAL A 22 -9.47 4.66 -14.73
C VAL A 22 -9.19 4.39 -13.25
N GLN A 23 -9.94 5.10 -12.41
CA GLN A 23 -9.67 5.32 -11.00
C GLN A 23 -9.67 4.02 -10.18
N PRO A 24 -8.57 3.64 -9.50
CA PRO A 24 -8.72 2.96 -8.22
C PRO A 24 -9.27 3.99 -7.24
N ARG A 25 -10.22 3.61 -6.36
CA ARG A 25 -10.89 4.52 -5.38
C ARG A 25 -9.97 5.66 -4.96
N PRO A 26 -10.15 6.88 -5.49
CA PRO A 26 -9.27 7.96 -5.13
C PRO A 26 -9.55 8.27 -3.67
N CYS A 27 -8.53 8.23 -2.83
CA CYS A 27 -8.54 9.03 -1.61
C CYS A 27 -8.54 10.49 -2.06
N ILE A 28 -9.70 11.00 -2.50
CA ILE A 28 -9.90 12.41 -2.80
C ILE A 28 -9.86 13.13 -1.45
N LEU A 29 -8.68 13.64 -1.09
CA LEU A 29 -8.57 14.57 0.01
C LEU A 29 -9.08 15.93 -0.45
N GLN A 30 -10.34 16.23 -0.13
CA GLN A 30 -10.93 17.54 -0.39
C GLN A 30 -10.58 18.49 0.76
N CYS A 31 -9.59 19.35 0.54
CA CYS A 31 -9.16 20.34 1.53
C CYS A 31 -10.21 21.47 1.68
N ARG A 32 -11.11 21.39 2.67
CA ARG A 32 -11.99 22.52 3.06
C ARG A 32 -11.37 23.31 4.22
N LYS A 33 -11.08 24.60 4.01
CA LYS A 33 -10.76 25.55 5.08
C LYS A 33 -12.02 25.91 5.87
N HIS A 34 -12.05 25.62 7.16
CA HIS A 34 -12.90 26.35 8.12
C HIS A 34 -12.10 27.56 8.64
N LEU A 35 -12.45 28.75 8.13
CA LEU A 35 -12.17 30.01 8.78
C LEU A 35 -13.42 30.35 9.61
N SER A 36 -13.36 30.20 10.93
CA SER A 36 -14.32 30.83 11.85
C SER A 36 -13.61 31.93 12.64
N HIS A 37 -13.88 33.16 12.24
CA HIS A 37 -13.63 34.32 13.08
C HIS A 37 -14.63 34.36 14.23
N SER A 38 -14.07 34.61 15.41
CA SER A 38 -14.67 35.03 16.68
C SER A 38 -15.97 35.84 16.56
N LEU A 39 -16.90 35.61 17.49
CA LEU A 39 -17.50 36.63 18.38
C LEU A 39 -18.34 35.94 19.47
N ARG A 40 -17.95 36.10 20.75
CA ARG A 40 -18.82 35.92 21.94
C ARG A 40 -19.43 37.28 22.32
N PRO A 41 -20.62 37.30 22.92
CA PRO A 41 -20.78 37.76 24.33
C PRO A 41 -21.84 36.93 25.11
N TYR A 42 -21.59 36.46 26.34
CA TYR A 42 -21.70 37.04 27.71
C TYR A 42 -23.13 37.10 28.33
N GLU A 43 -23.27 36.35 29.45
CA GLU A 43 -24.26 36.38 30.57
C GLU A 43 -25.78 36.15 30.31
N ARG A 44 -26.57 35.44 31.14
CA ARG A 44 -26.79 35.63 32.60
C ARG A 44 -27.58 34.46 33.29
N ILE A 45 -27.03 33.90 34.39
CA ILE A 45 -27.54 33.52 35.75
C ILE A 45 -28.95 32.91 36.02
N SER A 46 -28.95 31.90 36.94
CA SER A 46 -29.98 31.44 37.94
C SER A 46 -31.06 30.45 37.47
N SER A 47 -31.52 29.41 38.19
CA SER A 47 -31.29 28.76 39.52
C SER A 47 -32.12 27.44 39.47
N ARG A 48 -31.84 26.29 40.12
CA ARG A 48 -32.05 25.90 41.54
C ARG A 48 -31.81 24.37 41.67
N GLN A 49 -31.21 23.96 42.80
CA GLN A 49 -31.41 22.77 43.68
C GLN A 49 -31.76 21.38 43.06
N GLY A 50 -31.18 20.25 43.49
CA GLY A 50 -30.29 20.00 44.64
C GLY A 50 -29.81 18.53 44.77
N SER A 51 -28.92 18.32 45.75
CA SER A 51 -28.66 17.12 46.60
C SER A 51 -28.55 15.73 45.92
N SER A 52 -27.60 14.83 46.23
CA SER A 52 -26.68 14.69 47.37
C SER A 52 -25.77 13.45 47.21
N LEU A 53 -24.62 13.48 47.93
CA LEU A 53 -23.76 12.37 48.41
C LEU A 53 -22.98 11.61 47.32
N TRP A 54 -21.64 11.54 47.31
CA TRP A 54 -20.71 11.01 48.33
C TRP A 54 -19.34 11.74 48.27
N SER A 55 -18.61 11.76 49.39
CA SER A 55 -17.17 12.10 49.51
C SER A 55 -16.55 11.13 50.53
N PRO A 56 -15.22 10.86 50.52
CA PRO A 56 -14.28 11.80 51.15
C PRO A 56 -12.87 11.95 50.52
N ALA A 57 -12.32 13.14 50.76
CA ALA A 57 -10.93 13.49 51.09
C ALA A 57 -9.80 13.35 50.05
N ILE A 58 -9.43 14.49 49.46
CA ILE A 58 -8.05 14.87 49.14
C ILE A 58 -7.72 16.09 50.01
N SER A 59 -6.65 15.99 50.81
CA SER A 59 -6.12 17.09 51.61
C SER A 59 -4.97 17.80 50.88
N SER A 60 -5.18 19.11 50.68
CA SER A 60 -4.25 20.24 50.82
C SER A 60 -2.88 20.22 50.14
N GLY A 61 -2.65 21.23 49.29
CA GLY A 61 -1.33 21.77 49.02
C GLY A 61 -1.28 22.69 47.79
N TRP A 62 -1.80 23.92 47.90
CA TRP A 62 -1.49 24.99 46.94
C TRP A 62 -0.27 25.77 47.41
N SER A 63 0.72 25.91 46.53
CA SER A 63 1.67 27.01 46.53
C SER A 63 2.00 27.41 45.10
N SER A 64 2.02 28.71 44.88
CA SER A 64 2.02 29.42 43.60
C SER A 64 3.30 29.30 42.78
N SER A 65 3.13 29.68 41.50
CA SER A 65 4.11 30.32 40.62
C SER A 65 5.27 29.49 40.08
N THR A 66 5.12 28.92 38.88
CA THR A 66 6.12 29.06 37.80
C THR A 66 5.49 28.74 36.44
N LEU A 67 5.67 29.63 35.47
CA LEU A 67 5.33 29.42 34.06
C LEU A 67 6.07 28.18 33.50
N PRO A 68 5.41 27.23 32.81
CA PRO A 68 6.14 26.18 32.13
C PRO A 68 6.84 26.77 30.90
N GLN A 69 8.16 26.68 30.93
CA GLN A 69 9.05 27.08 29.86
C GLN A 69 8.72 26.34 28.56
N LEU A 70 8.76 27.15 27.49
CA LEU A 70 8.77 26.79 26.08
C LEU A 70 9.46 25.43 25.83
N GLY A 71 8.66 24.45 25.38
CA GLY A 71 9.12 23.11 25.07
C GLY A 71 10.24 23.13 24.03
N ARG A 72 11.33 22.41 24.35
CA ARG A 72 12.41 22.07 23.42
C ARG A 72 11.82 21.46 22.15
N ALA A 73 11.96 22.17 21.03
CA ALA A 73 11.80 21.61 19.70
C ALA A 73 12.79 20.46 19.53
N ILE A 74 12.30 19.23 19.50
CA ILE A 74 13.10 18.07 19.09
C ILE A 74 13.28 18.21 17.58
N ASN A 75 14.42 18.75 17.20
CA ASN A 75 14.87 18.83 15.81
C ASN A 75 15.24 17.41 15.35
N VAL A 76 14.26 16.64 14.86
CA VAL A 76 14.53 15.35 14.22
C VAL A 76 15.00 15.61 12.79
N GLY A 77 16.25 16.06 12.67
CA GLY A 77 16.95 16.14 11.39
C GLY A 77 17.34 14.76 10.90
N ILE A 78 16.42 14.04 10.24
CA ILE A 78 16.78 12.81 9.53
C ILE A 78 17.45 13.20 8.22
N ARG A 79 18.79 13.11 8.21
CA ARG A 79 19.62 13.22 7.02
C ARG A 79 19.29 12.06 6.06
N CYS A 80 18.58 12.38 4.99
CA CYS A 80 18.22 11.48 3.90
C CYS A 80 19.48 10.95 3.19
N LYS A 81 19.92 9.72 3.51
CA LYS A 81 20.79 8.96 2.60
C LYS A 81 20.04 8.68 1.29
N GLY A 82 20.75 8.78 0.17
CA GLY A 82 20.22 8.65 -1.18
C GLY A 82 19.45 7.34 -1.40
N ALA A 83 18.39 7.44 -2.19
CA ALA A 83 17.58 6.29 -2.61
C ALA A 83 18.45 5.30 -3.38
N SER A 84 18.58 4.06 -2.88
CA SER A 84 18.91 2.92 -3.74
C SER A 84 17.76 2.76 -4.76
N GLY A 85 18.04 2.30 -5.98
CA GLY A 85 17.08 2.30 -7.10
C GLY A 85 15.71 1.64 -6.85
N GLY A 86 15.49 0.93 -5.74
CA GLY A 86 14.19 0.42 -5.30
C GLY A 86 13.33 1.34 -4.43
N ASP A 87 13.81 2.53 -4.08
CA ASP A 87 13.10 3.49 -3.21
C ASP A 87 12.47 4.64 -4.01
N VAL A 88 12.06 4.37 -5.25
CA VAL A 88 11.43 5.34 -6.15
C VAL A 88 10.09 4.76 -6.64
N PRO A 89 9.01 5.56 -6.68
CA PRO A 89 7.73 5.11 -7.23
C PRO A 89 7.87 4.66 -8.69
N PRO A 90 7.18 3.60 -9.12
CA PRO A 90 7.19 3.17 -10.50
C PRO A 90 6.52 4.21 -11.42
N GLU A 91 7.02 4.34 -12.63
CA GLU A 91 6.48 5.23 -13.67
C GLU A 91 5.52 4.49 -14.63
N SER A 92 5.57 3.16 -14.65
CA SER A 92 4.68 2.30 -15.43
C SER A 92 4.08 1.17 -14.59
N ARG A 93 3.06 0.51 -15.15
CA ARG A 93 2.45 -0.68 -14.54
C ARG A 93 3.41 -1.86 -14.53
N GLU A 94 4.14 -2.04 -15.62
CA GLU A 94 5.12 -3.10 -15.80
C GLU A 94 6.23 -2.95 -14.76
N GLU A 95 6.71 -1.72 -14.54
CA GLU A 95 7.70 -1.43 -13.49
C GLU A 95 7.13 -1.71 -12.09
N ALA A 96 5.86 -1.36 -11.83
CA ALA A 96 5.22 -1.68 -10.55
C ALA A 96 5.15 -3.19 -10.30
N ILE A 97 4.86 -3.98 -11.34
CA ILE A 97 4.84 -5.44 -11.27
C ILE A 97 6.25 -5.99 -11.04
N GLU A 98 7.27 -5.47 -11.71
CA GLU A 98 8.67 -5.86 -11.52
C GLU A 98 9.17 -5.55 -10.11
N GLN A 99 8.89 -4.35 -9.59
CA GLN A 99 9.24 -3.97 -8.22
C GLN A 99 8.54 -4.86 -7.18
N ALA A 100 7.26 -5.18 -7.40
CA ALA A 100 6.50 -6.09 -6.55
C ALA A 100 7.05 -7.52 -6.59
N ALA A 101 7.34 -8.04 -7.79
CA ALA A 101 7.93 -9.36 -7.99
C ALA A 101 9.30 -9.46 -7.32
N GLY A 102 10.15 -8.43 -7.44
CA GLY A 102 11.44 -8.35 -6.76
C GLY A 102 11.30 -8.42 -5.24
N SER A 103 10.35 -7.66 -4.68
CA SER A 103 10.07 -7.63 -3.24
C SER A 103 9.60 -8.99 -2.71
N VAL A 104 8.62 -9.59 -3.39
CA VAL A 104 8.07 -10.89 -3.02
C VAL A 104 9.14 -11.99 -3.16
N SER A 105 9.88 -12.02 -4.26
CA SER A 105 10.95 -12.99 -4.49
C SER A 105 12.02 -12.90 -3.40
N ALA A 106 12.46 -11.70 -3.02
CA ALA A 106 13.47 -11.51 -1.98
C ALA A 106 13.05 -12.09 -0.62
N LEU A 107 11.76 -12.02 -0.28
CA LEU A 107 11.20 -12.54 0.96
C LEU A 107 10.90 -14.05 0.88
N LEU A 108 10.45 -14.54 -0.27
CA LEU A 108 10.14 -15.96 -0.48
C LEU A 108 11.37 -16.87 -0.58
N VAL A 109 12.50 -16.37 -1.10
CA VAL A 109 13.74 -17.18 -1.30
C VAL A 109 14.17 -17.91 -0.03
N LYS A 110 14.07 -17.26 1.15
CA LYS A 110 14.43 -17.89 2.42
C LYS A 110 13.44 -18.96 2.85
N SER A 111 12.16 -18.78 2.53
CA SER A 111 11.10 -19.74 2.86
C SER A 111 11.19 -20.99 2.00
N LEU A 112 11.36 -20.81 0.68
CA LEU A 112 11.41 -21.91 -0.28
C LEU A 112 12.67 -22.77 -0.12
N LYS A 113 13.84 -22.17 0.14
CA LYS A 113 15.08 -22.92 0.42
C LYS A 113 15.02 -23.80 1.67
N ARG A 114 14.15 -23.46 2.64
CA ARG A 114 13.99 -24.19 3.90
C ARG A 114 13.03 -25.38 3.80
N GLN A 115 12.34 -25.58 2.68
CA GLN A 115 11.40 -26.69 2.49
C GLN A 115 12.09 -28.05 2.20
N GLY A 116 13.42 -28.11 2.20
CA GLY A 116 14.17 -29.37 2.15
C GLY A 116 13.95 -30.29 3.37
N PRO A 117 14.56 -31.48 3.40
CA PRO A 117 14.45 -32.43 4.49
C PRO A 117 14.92 -31.78 5.80
N THR A 118 13.96 -31.44 6.64
CA THR A 118 14.12 -30.74 7.92
C THR A 118 13.51 -31.61 9.01
N THR A 119 14.10 -31.58 10.20
CA THR A 119 13.56 -32.37 11.32
C THR A 119 12.16 -31.84 11.71
N VAL A 120 11.30 -32.72 12.24
CA VAL A 120 9.94 -32.37 12.69
C VAL A 120 9.94 -31.17 13.66
N LYS A 121 10.99 -31.03 14.48
CA LYS A 121 11.20 -29.89 15.37
C LYS A 121 11.48 -28.58 14.62
N GLN A 122 12.34 -28.61 13.60
CA GLN A 122 12.64 -27.44 12.76
C GLN A 122 11.44 -26.98 11.93
N ARG A 123 10.59 -27.91 11.46
CA ARG A 123 9.33 -27.56 10.78
C ARG A 123 8.33 -26.87 11.70
N LYS A 124 8.20 -27.32 12.97
CA LYS A 124 7.33 -26.66 13.96
C LYS A 124 7.79 -25.26 14.33
N GLU A 125 9.10 -25.00 14.27
CA GLU A 125 9.69 -23.68 14.57
C GLU A 125 9.68 -22.73 13.35
N GLN A 126 9.40 -23.25 12.15
CA GLN A 126 9.41 -22.44 10.93
C GLN A 126 8.15 -21.59 10.83
N ARG A 127 8.26 -20.31 11.21
CA ARG A 127 7.19 -19.32 11.07
C ARG A 127 6.76 -19.23 9.60
N GLN A 128 5.47 -19.38 9.37
CA GLN A 128 4.84 -19.18 8.06
C GLN A 128 5.08 -17.75 7.57
N VAL A 129 5.55 -17.61 6.34
CA VAL A 129 5.69 -16.30 5.69
C VAL A 129 4.34 -15.88 5.15
N LYS A 130 3.82 -14.74 5.64
CA LYS A 130 2.54 -14.17 5.22
C LYS A 130 2.78 -12.77 4.67
N LEU A 131 2.62 -12.61 3.38
CA LEU A 131 2.93 -11.37 2.67
C LEU A 131 1.67 -10.73 2.12
N ARG A 132 1.67 -9.41 2.07
CA ARG A 132 0.66 -8.58 1.40
C ARG A 132 1.31 -7.77 0.29
N VAL A 133 0.64 -7.71 -0.86
CA VAL A 133 1.06 -6.95 -2.03
C VAL A 133 -0.11 -6.07 -2.49
N GLU A 134 0.14 -4.78 -2.69
CA GLU A 134 -0.84 -3.84 -3.24
C GLU A 134 -0.30 -3.16 -4.50
N ILE A 135 -0.91 -3.42 -5.65
CA ILE A 135 -0.57 -2.82 -6.94
C ILE A 135 -1.86 -2.23 -7.54
N PRO A 136 -1.83 -1.01 -8.10
CA PRO A 136 -3.00 -0.44 -8.76
C PRO A 136 -3.53 -1.35 -9.87
N VAL A 137 -4.85 -1.53 -9.89
CA VAL A 137 -5.58 -2.27 -10.93
C VAL A 137 -6.23 -1.28 -11.89
N LEU A 138 -6.40 -1.66 -13.15
CA LEU A 138 -7.01 -0.82 -14.18
C LEU A 138 -8.47 -0.46 -13.86
N ASP A 139 -9.21 -1.42 -13.31
CA ASP A 139 -10.60 -1.29 -12.88
C ASP A 139 -10.92 -2.30 -11.77
N ASP A 140 -12.11 -2.18 -11.19
CA ASP A 140 -12.60 -3.07 -10.13
C ASP A 140 -13.15 -4.40 -10.68
N SER A 141 -12.88 -4.74 -11.96
CA SER A 141 -13.36 -5.99 -12.53
C SER A 141 -12.50 -7.18 -12.09
N PRO A 142 -13.10 -8.37 -11.92
CA PRO A 142 -12.34 -9.60 -11.67
C PRO A 142 -11.31 -9.90 -12.76
N SER A 143 -11.63 -9.52 -14.00
CA SER A 143 -10.77 -9.68 -15.18
C SER A 143 -9.43 -8.98 -15.01
N SER A 144 -9.43 -7.74 -14.53
CA SER A 144 -8.22 -6.94 -14.36
C SER A 144 -7.35 -7.44 -13.21
N LEU A 145 -7.96 -7.85 -12.10
CA LEU A 145 -7.25 -8.47 -10.98
C LEU A 145 -6.60 -9.81 -11.38
N ILE A 146 -7.31 -10.65 -12.14
CA ILE A 146 -6.78 -11.92 -12.64
C ILE A 146 -5.60 -11.67 -13.59
N SER A 147 -5.72 -10.73 -14.52
CA SER A 147 -4.61 -10.35 -15.41
C SER A 147 -3.37 -9.91 -14.60
N LEU A 148 -3.55 -9.00 -13.63
CA LEU A 148 -2.48 -8.58 -12.74
C LEU A 148 -1.85 -9.77 -11.98
N THR A 149 -2.68 -10.69 -11.49
CA THR A 149 -2.21 -11.88 -10.77
C THR A 149 -1.32 -12.74 -11.65
N LEU A 150 -1.76 -13.03 -12.88
CA LEU A 150 -1.01 -13.81 -13.86
C LEU A 150 0.31 -13.12 -14.25
N GLU A 151 0.28 -11.81 -14.48
CA GLU A 151 1.48 -11.04 -14.85
C GLU A 151 2.50 -10.97 -13.70
N LEU A 152 2.04 -10.82 -12.46
CA LEU A 152 2.90 -10.89 -11.28
C LEU A 152 3.53 -12.29 -11.14
N LEU A 153 2.77 -13.35 -11.35
CA LEU A 153 3.27 -14.73 -11.29
C LEU A 153 4.28 -15.01 -12.41
N SER A 154 4.02 -14.49 -13.61
CA SER A 154 4.96 -14.50 -14.73
C SER A 154 6.27 -13.81 -14.33
N ALA A 155 6.21 -12.57 -13.82
CA ALA A 155 7.39 -11.83 -13.37
C ALA A 155 8.14 -12.52 -12.21
N LEU A 156 7.42 -13.26 -11.36
CA LEU A 156 8.00 -14.00 -10.24
C LEU A 156 8.72 -15.27 -10.66
N PHE A 157 8.20 -16.02 -11.62
CA PHE A 157 8.59 -17.43 -11.81
C PHE A 157 8.96 -17.81 -13.23
N ASN A 158 8.54 -17.06 -14.26
CA ASN A 158 8.90 -17.40 -15.64
C ASN A 158 10.41 -17.27 -15.86
N GLY A 159 10.98 -18.23 -16.59
CA GLY A 159 12.42 -18.31 -16.86
C GLY A 159 13.27 -18.83 -15.70
N LYS A 160 12.69 -19.19 -14.55
CA LYS A 160 13.42 -19.85 -13.46
C LYS A 160 13.52 -21.35 -13.71
N ARG A 161 14.74 -21.92 -13.59
CA ARG A 161 15.00 -23.36 -13.77
C ARG A 161 14.19 -24.25 -12.83
N GLU A 162 13.86 -23.76 -11.64
CA GLU A 162 13.06 -24.44 -10.62
C GLU A 162 11.97 -23.47 -10.14
N ALA A 163 10.92 -23.30 -10.95
CA ALA A 163 9.75 -22.54 -10.54
C ALA A 163 8.97 -23.31 -9.47
N PRO A 164 8.58 -22.69 -8.35
CA PRO A 164 7.74 -23.33 -7.35
C PRO A 164 6.33 -23.59 -7.92
N SER A 165 5.69 -24.65 -7.45
CA SER A 165 4.27 -24.90 -7.67
C SER A 165 3.41 -23.86 -6.95
N VAL A 166 2.40 -23.31 -7.63
CA VAL A 166 1.54 -22.24 -7.10
C VAL A 166 0.06 -22.63 -7.16
N ALA A 167 -0.65 -22.44 -6.05
CA ALA A 167 -2.12 -22.44 -6.00
C ALA A 167 -2.63 -21.00 -5.88
N VAL A 168 -3.61 -20.64 -6.70
CA VAL A 168 -4.25 -19.31 -6.69
C VAL A 168 -5.69 -19.43 -6.19
N PHE A 169 -6.00 -18.69 -5.13
CA PHE A 169 -7.32 -18.59 -4.52
C PHE A 169 -7.97 -17.26 -4.89
N LEU A 170 -9.24 -17.33 -5.30
CA LEU A 170 -10.07 -16.20 -5.71
C LEU A 170 -11.40 -16.23 -4.96
N SER A 171 -12.02 -15.05 -4.81
CA SER A 171 -13.38 -14.94 -4.27
C SER A 171 -14.42 -15.24 -5.37
N GLY A 172 -15.12 -16.35 -5.22
CA GLY A 172 -16.27 -16.72 -6.06
C GLY A 172 -15.92 -17.54 -7.30
N GLU A 173 -16.83 -18.46 -7.66
CA GLU A 173 -16.60 -19.45 -8.71
C GLU A 173 -16.43 -18.83 -10.11
N SER A 174 -17.16 -17.75 -10.40
CA SER A 174 -17.05 -17.04 -11.68
C SER A 174 -15.65 -16.48 -11.93
N ALA A 175 -14.96 -16.03 -10.86
CA ALA A 175 -13.58 -15.57 -10.97
C ALA A 175 -12.62 -16.73 -11.25
N VAL A 176 -12.85 -17.90 -10.66
CA VAL A 176 -12.05 -19.12 -10.90
C VAL A 176 -12.15 -19.59 -12.35
N VAL A 177 -13.37 -19.63 -12.90
CA VAL A 177 -13.59 -19.99 -14.31
C VAL A 177 -12.87 -19.02 -15.24
N LEU A 178 -13.04 -17.71 -15.02
CA LEU A 178 -12.37 -16.67 -15.79
C LEU A 178 -10.84 -16.76 -15.69
N ALA A 179 -10.31 -17.11 -14.52
CA ALA A 179 -8.88 -17.27 -14.31
C ALA A 179 -8.32 -18.47 -15.08
N ARG A 180 -9.03 -19.61 -15.11
CA ARG A 180 -8.64 -20.78 -15.90
C ARG A 180 -8.62 -20.47 -17.39
N GLU A 181 -9.62 -19.75 -17.90
CA GLU A 181 -9.68 -19.32 -19.30
C GLU A 181 -8.52 -18.39 -19.66
N LYS A 182 -8.27 -17.34 -18.87
CA LYS A 182 -7.14 -16.43 -19.11
C LYS A 182 -5.79 -17.13 -18.99
N TYR A 183 -5.65 -18.04 -18.04
CA TYR A 183 -4.43 -18.80 -17.84
C TYR A 183 -4.09 -19.69 -19.05
N ALA A 184 -5.09 -20.39 -19.60
CA ALA A 184 -4.91 -21.22 -20.79
C ALA A 184 -4.32 -20.44 -21.99
N ASN A 185 -4.61 -19.13 -22.07
CA ASN A 185 -4.13 -18.23 -23.12
C ASN A 185 -2.82 -17.49 -22.76
N SER A 186 -2.28 -17.68 -21.55
CA SER A 186 -1.18 -16.84 -21.01
C SER A 186 0.23 -17.40 -21.25
N GLY A 187 0.36 -18.71 -21.51
CA GLY A 187 1.67 -19.38 -21.63
C GLY A 187 2.45 -19.51 -20.31
N ILE A 188 1.86 -19.16 -19.17
CA ILE A 188 2.46 -19.33 -17.84
C ILE A 188 2.36 -20.81 -17.44
N SER A 189 3.42 -21.36 -16.82
CA SER A 189 3.47 -22.78 -16.40
C SER A 189 3.55 -23.00 -14.89
N SER A 190 3.70 -21.92 -14.10
CA SER A 190 3.92 -22.03 -12.65
C SER A 190 2.64 -22.20 -11.82
N VAL A 191 1.46 -22.06 -12.44
CA VAL A 191 0.17 -22.19 -11.74
C VAL A 191 -0.39 -23.59 -11.91
N ASN A 192 -0.52 -24.31 -10.80
CA ASN A 192 -1.04 -25.67 -10.79
C ASN A 192 -2.56 -25.68 -10.68
N ARG A 193 -3.13 -24.73 -9.93
CA ARG A 193 -4.55 -24.75 -9.58
C ARG A 193 -5.11 -23.36 -9.35
N PHE A 194 -6.38 -23.18 -9.77
CA PHE A 194 -7.23 -22.06 -9.37
C PHE A 194 -8.38 -22.59 -8.53
N CYS A 195 -8.63 -21.94 -7.40
CA CYS A 195 -9.56 -22.38 -6.37
C CYS A 195 -10.46 -21.25 -5.91
N ASN A 196 -11.68 -21.61 -5.52
CA ASN A 196 -12.56 -20.69 -4.82
C ASN A 196 -12.26 -20.76 -3.32
N ILE A 197 -11.89 -19.63 -2.71
CA ILE A 197 -11.53 -19.59 -1.28
C ILE A 197 -12.68 -20.02 -0.37
N GLN A 198 -13.93 -19.80 -0.77
CA GLN A 198 -15.11 -20.10 0.03
C GLN A 198 -15.55 -21.56 -0.06
N ALA A 199 -15.11 -22.29 -1.09
CA ALA A 199 -15.51 -23.67 -1.34
C ALA A 199 -14.36 -24.67 -1.11
N GLU A 200 -13.10 -24.23 -1.24
CA GLU A 200 -11.94 -25.12 -1.28
C GLU A 200 -10.86 -24.70 -0.26
N CYS A 201 -11.19 -24.65 1.04
CA CYS A 201 -10.22 -24.35 2.10
C CYS A 201 -9.12 -25.41 2.29
N GLU A 202 -9.30 -26.60 1.71
CA GLU A 202 -8.33 -27.68 1.71
C GLU A 202 -7.44 -27.59 0.46
N VAL A 203 -6.13 -27.41 0.69
CA VAL A 203 -5.14 -27.44 -0.39
C VAL A 203 -4.48 -28.82 -0.39
N PRO A 204 -4.54 -29.57 -1.50
CA PRO A 204 -3.71 -30.76 -1.69
C PRO A 204 -2.21 -30.47 -1.47
N GLY A 205 -1.45 -31.54 -1.28
CA GLY A 205 -0.17 -31.53 -0.54
C GLY A 205 1.05 -30.89 -1.20
N ASP A 206 0.98 -30.38 -2.44
CA ASP A 206 2.19 -30.21 -3.26
C ASP A 206 2.49 -28.77 -3.71
N GLU A 207 1.56 -27.81 -3.53
CA GLU A 207 1.83 -26.42 -3.90
C GLU A 207 2.75 -25.75 -2.89
N SER A 208 3.84 -25.18 -3.41
CA SER A 208 4.92 -24.58 -2.62
C SER A 208 4.57 -23.17 -2.15
N VAL A 209 3.79 -22.42 -2.94
CA VAL A 209 3.35 -21.05 -2.64
C VAL A 209 1.83 -20.94 -2.83
N ILE A 210 1.17 -20.29 -1.87
CA ILE A 210 -0.26 -19.99 -1.94
C ILE A 210 -0.43 -18.51 -2.25
N VAL A 211 -1.20 -18.19 -3.28
CA VAL A 211 -1.57 -16.81 -3.62
C VAL A 211 -3.08 -16.65 -3.44
N VAL A 212 -3.49 -15.60 -2.75
CA VAL A 212 -4.90 -15.25 -2.58
C VAL A 212 -5.10 -13.85 -3.16
N ALA A 213 -5.89 -13.72 -4.23
CA ALA A 213 -6.09 -12.44 -4.90
C ALA A 213 -7.49 -11.88 -4.61
N GLY A 214 -7.56 -10.59 -4.23
CA GLY A 214 -8.83 -9.89 -4.02
C GLY A 214 -9.62 -10.40 -2.82
N ALA A 215 -8.95 -10.95 -1.80
CA ALA A 215 -9.63 -11.48 -0.62
C ALA A 215 -10.43 -10.38 0.08
N ARG A 216 -11.72 -10.64 0.31
CA ARG A 216 -12.64 -9.72 1.00
C ARG A 216 -12.71 -10.02 2.48
N PHE A 217 -13.40 -9.16 3.23
CA PHE A 217 -13.60 -9.40 4.66
C PHE A 217 -14.44 -10.66 4.93
N GLU A 218 -15.36 -11.00 4.03
CA GLU A 218 -16.18 -12.22 4.10
C GLU A 218 -15.34 -13.50 3.99
N ASP A 219 -14.20 -13.42 3.29
CA ASP A 219 -13.33 -14.57 3.05
C ASP A 219 -12.38 -14.86 4.22
N VAL A 220 -12.34 -13.99 5.24
CA VAL A 220 -11.29 -14.03 6.28
C VAL A 220 -11.35 -15.29 7.14
N ALA A 221 -12.54 -15.84 7.37
CA ALA A 221 -12.69 -17.13 8.05
C ALA A 221 -12.04 -18.26 7.24
N CYS A 222 -12.30 -18.30 5.93
CA CYS A 222 -11.73 -19.27 5.01
C CYS A 222 -10.21 -19.07 4.85
N LEU A 223 -9.74 -17.82 4.81
CA LEU A 223 -8.32 -17.48 4.80
C LEU A 223 -7.61 -17.96 6.07
N GLN A 224 -8.26 -17.91 7.23
CA GLN A 224 -7.69 -18.45 8.48
C GLN A 224 -7.51 -19.97 8.39
N GLU A 225 -8.53 -20.67 7.92
CA GLU A 225 -8.51 -22.12 7.76
C GLU A 225 -7.45 -22.54 6.74
N LEU A 226 -7.44 -21.91 5.58
CA LEU A 226 -6.41 -22.06 4.55
C LEU A 226 -5.01 -21.87 5.15
N ALA A 227 -4.79 -20.79 5.92
CA ALA A 227 -3.49 -20.52 6.52
C ALA A 227 -3.02 -21.61 7.50
N ARG A 228 -3.95 -22.20 8.26
CA ARG A 228 -3.67 -23.34 9.16
C ARG A 228 -3.31 -24.59 8.37
N ASN A 229 -4.08 -24.91 7.33
CA ASN A 229 -3.93 -26.13 6.53
C ASN A 229 -2.62 -26.15 5.72
N VAL A 230 -2.13 -24.98 5.32
CA VAL A 230 -0.92 -24.88 4.49
C VAL A 230 0.35 -24.60 5.28
N THR A 231 0.30 -24.43 6.61
CA THR A 231 1.50 -24.13 7.42
C THR A 231 2.56 -25.25 7.29
N PRO A 232 3.85 -24.92 7.05
CA PRO A 232 4.48 -23.60 7.09
C PRO A 232 4.66 -22.92 5.71
N ARG A 233 3.90 -23.34 4.68
CA ARG A 233 4.00 -22.80 3.30
C ARG A 233 3.68 -21.30 3.26
N PRO A 234 4.44 -20.50 2.48
CA PRO A 234 4.21 -19.08 2.33
C PRO A 234 2.85 -18.77 1.70
N ILE A 235 2.23 -17.68 2.16
CA ILE A 235 0.98 -17.14 1.62
C ILE A 235 1.22 -15.70 1.18
N VAL A 236 0.81 -15.36 -0.03
CA VAL A 236 0.82 -14.00 -0.57
C VAL A 236 -0.62 -13.58 -0.82
N VAL A 237 -1.06 -12.50 -0.16
CA VAL A 237 -2.34 -11.86 -0.44
C VAL A 237 -2.10 -10.68 -1.37
N LEU A 238 -2.66 -10.76 -2.57
CA LEU A 238 -2.58 -9.73 -3.59
C LEU A 238 -3.86 -8.89 -3.58
N ASN A 239 -3.70 -7.57 -3.46
CA ASN A 239 -4.78 -6.58 -3.45
C ASN A 239 -5.96 -7.00 -2.55
N PRO A 240 -5.73 -7.20 -1.23
CA PRO A 240 -6.83 -7.47 -0.31
C PRO A 240 -7.83 -6.32 -0.33
N GLU A 241 -9.12 -6.66 -0.26
CA GLU A 241 -10.23 -5.70 -0.29
C GLU A 241 -10.70 -5.29 1.12
N TRP A 242 -10.17 -5.91 2.18
CA TRP A 242 -10.47 -5.49 3.55
C TRP A 242 -9.85 -4.12 3.87
N SER A 243 -10.57 -3.36 4.68
CA SER A 243 -10.24 -2.00 5.08
C SER A 243 -9.35 -1.94 6.33
N PRO A 244 -8.74 -0.78 6.63
CA PRO A 244 -8.05 -0.57 7.91
C PRO A 244 -8.96 -0.69 9.14
N GLU A 245 -10.29 -0.55 8.97
CA GLU A 245 -11.24 -0.74 10.06
C GLU A 245 -11.48 -2.23 10.34
N ASP A 246 -11.47 -3.06 9.30
CA ASP A 246 -11.53 -4.51 9.43
C ASP A 246 -10.29 -5.07 10.16
N GLU A 247 -9.13 -4.43 10.00
CA GLU A 247 -7.91 -4.76 10.75
C GLU A 247 -8.03 -4.50 12.26
N LYS A 248 -9.00 -3.70 12.70
CA LYS A 248 -9.31 -3.46 14.12
C LYS A 248 -10.37 -4.42 14.67
N ASP A 249 -10.91 -5.32 13.84
CA ASP A 249 -11.90 -6.29 14.27
C ASP A 249 -11.36 -7.18 15.40
N ALA A 250 -12.18 -7.40 16.42
CA ALA A 250 -11.77 -8.13 17.63
C ALA A 250 -11.46 -9.60 17.37
N LYS A 251 -12.11 -10.21 16.37
CA LYS A 251 -11.96 -11.63 16.04
C LYS A 251 -10.86 -11.84 14.99
N TRP A 252 -10.81 -10.97 13.99
CA TRP A 252 -10.02 -11.18 12.78
C TRP A 252 -8.82 -10.25 12.63
N GLY A 253 -8.74 -9.14 13.37
CA GLY A 253 -7.70 -8.13 13.23
C GLY A 253 -6.28 -8.69 13.38
N ALA A 254 -6.07 -9.63 14.31
CA ALA A 254 -4.77 -10.29 14.50
C ALA A 254 -4.34 -11.12 13.29
N LEU A 255 -5.28 -11.71 12.54
CA LEU A 255 -4.96 -12.44 11.31
C LEU A 255 -4.63 -11.48 10.18
N LEU A 256 -5.45 -10.45 9.97
CA LEU A 256 -5.27 -9.47 8.88
C LEU A 256 -3.95 -8.73 9.01
N THR A 257 -3.61 -8.30 10.24
CA THR A 257 -2.34 -7.63 10.55
C THR A 257 -1.13 -8.57 10.53
N SER A 258 -1.33 -9.90 10.51
CA SER A 258 -0.23 -10.86 10.40
C SER A 258 0.39 -10.94 9.00
N PHE A 259 -0.30 -10.41 7.98
CA PHE A 259 0.22 -10.30 6.62
C PHE A 259 1.08 -9.05 6.49
N GLU A 260 2.39 -9.25 6.44
CA GLU A 260 3.33 -8.14 6.35
C GLU A 260 3.38 -7.58 4.91
N THR A 261 3.31 -6.26 4.75
CA THR A 261 3.38 -5.63 3.44
C THR A 261 4.78 -5.76 2.83
N ALA A 262 4.90 -6.60 1.79
CA ALA A 262 6.10 -6.77 1.00
C ALA A 262 6.28 -5.63 -0.01
N TYR A 263 5.17 -5.27 -0.66
CA TYR A 263 5.13 -4.19 -1.64
C TYR A 263 3.76 -3.50 -1.58
N ALA A 264 3.75 -2.18 -1.70
CA ALA A 264 2.53 -1.42 -1.91
C ALA A 264 2.85 -0.14 -2.67
N PHE A 265 2.16 0.08 -3.79
CA PHE A 265 2.20 1.35 -4.51
C PHE A 265 0.80 1.94 -4.58
N LEU A 266 0.64 3.13 -3.99
CA LEU A 266 -0.62 3.87 -3.98
C LEU A 266 -0.41 5.23 -4.65
N PRO A 267 -0.82 5.39 -5.92
CA PRO A 267 -0.79 6.70 -6.58
C PRO A 267 -1.80 7.63 -5.92
N LEU A 268 -1.40 8.90 -5.74
CA LEU A 268 -2.22 9.93 -5.12
C LEU A 268 -2.50 11.04 -6.14
N ALA A 269 -3.77 11.41 -6.27
CA ALA A 269 -4.19 12.62 -6.95
C ALA A 269 -4.58 13.66 -5.91
N ILE A 270 -3.78 14.72 -5.79
CA ILE A 270 -3.97 15.77 -4.79
C ILE A 270 -4.60 16.96 -5.50
N GLN A 271 -5.83 17.29 -5.11
CA GLN A 271 -6.52 18.44 -5.65
C GLN A 271 -6.24 19.68 -4.81
N GLY A 272 -5.36 20.54 -5.33
CA GLY A 272 -5.19 21.90 -4.82
C GLY A 272 -6.26 22.85 -5.36
N PHE A 273 -6.31 24.06 -4.79
CA PHE A 273 -7.26 25.10 -5.20
C PHE A 273 -7.09 25.57 -6.65
N PHE A 274 -5.85 25.52 -7.16
CA PHE A 274 -5.48 25.98 -8.51
C PHE A 274 -4.64 24.98 -9.31
N SER A 275 -4.34 23.79 -8.77
CA SER A 275 -3.52 22.79 -9.44
C SER A 275 -3.90 21.38 -9.02
N LYS A 276 -3.76 20.43 -9.94
CA LYS A 276 -3.67 19.00 -9.60
C LYS A 276 -2.21 18.68 -9.40
N THR A 277 -1.87 18.11 -8.26
CA THR A 277 -0.52 17.63 -7.97
C THR A 277 -0.58 16.12 -7.81
N GLU A 278 0.35 15.41 -8.42
CA GLU A 278 0.46 13.96 -8.28
C GLU A 278 1.38 13.63 -7.11
N GLY A 279 1.09 12.53 -6.43
CA GLY A 279 1.92 11.99 -5.36
C GLY A 279 1.88 10.48 -5.36
N ALA A 280 2.62 9.88 -4.45
CA ALA A 280 2.60 8.44 -4.26
C ALA A 280 2.94 8.06 -2.83
N VAL A 281 2.38 6.93 -2.39
CA VAL A 281 2.88 6.19 -1.24
C VAL A 281 3.52 4.91 -1.75
N LEU A 282 4.73 4.62 -1.30
CA LEU A 282 5.45 3.42 -1.66
C LEU A 282 5.92 2.67 -0.42
N LYS A 283 5.73 1.36 -0.45
CA LYS A 283 6.44 0.38 0.37
C LYS A 283 7.11 -0.59 -0.59
N ASN A 284 8.43 -0.72 -0.51
CA ASN A 284 9.19 -1.66 -1.34
C ASN A 284 10.26 -2.36 -0.47
N VAL A 285 10.07 -3.67 -0.23
CA VAL A 285 10.92 -4.47 0.66
C VAL A 285 11.83 -5.37 -0.18
N GLN A 286 13.02 -4.85 -0.52
CA GLN A 286 14.01 -5.61 -1.31
C GLN A 286 14.93 -6.48 -0.44
N SER A 287 15.07 -6.17 0.85
CA SER A 287 15.87 -6.95 1.79
C SER A 287 15.46 -6.67 3.24
N GLY A 288 15.85 -7.58 4.13
CA GLY A 288 15.54 -7.49 5.56
C GLY A 288 14.13 -7.95 5.92
N ALA A 289 13.69 -7.61 7.14
CA ALA A 289 12.33 -7.87 7.59
C ALA A 289 11.38 -6.75 7.11
N PRO A 290 10.17 -7.06 6.63
CA PRO A 290 9.20 -6.06 6.16
C PRO A 290 8.90 -4.93 7.15
N GLY A 291 8.84 -5.25 8.45
CA GLY A 291 8.62 -4.27 9.53
C GLY A 291 9.76 -3.27 9.72
N GLY A 292 10.98 -3.56 9.23
CA GLY A 292 12.12 -2.65 9.35
C GLY A 292 12.24 -1.63 8.22
N ARG A 293 11.47 -1.79 7.12
CA ARG A 293 11.46 -0.84 6.01
C ARG A 293 10.37 0.21 6.25
N PRO A 294 10.61 1.51 6.06
CA PRO A 294 9.55 2.49 6.18
C PRO A 294 8.64 2.51 4.95
N TRP A 295 7.44 3.04 5.13
CA TRP A 295 6.61 3.59 4.07
C TRP A 295 7.16 4.95 3.65
N LEU A 296 7.17 5.22 2.35
CA LEU A 296 7.72 6.43 1.76
C LEU A 296 6.60 7.24 1.11
N ILE A 297 6.60 8.55 1.33
CA ILE A 297 5.63 9.48 0.75
C ILE A 297 6.35 10.37 -0.26
N PHE A 298 5.80 10.50 -1.46
CA PHE A 298 6.36 11.25 -2.57
C PHE A 298 5.38 12.30 -3.09
N LEU A 299 5.95 13.38 -3.60
CA LEU A 299 5.27 14.39 -4.40
C LEU A 299 5.91 14.42 -5.78
N LYS A 300 5.12 14.51 -6.83
CA LYS A 300 5.61 14.70 -8.19
C LYS A 300 5.65 16.19 -8.50
N GLU A 301 6.86 16.72 -8.62
CA GLU A 301 7.13 18.11 -9.00
C GLU A 301 7.91 18.09 -10.31
N ASP A 302 7.49 18.90 -11.29
CA ASP A 302 8.15 19.00 -12.60
C ASP A 302 8.36 17.63 -13.29
N GLY A 303 7.38 16.74 -13.15
CA GLY A 303 7.41 15.38 -13.71
C GLY A 303 8.21 14.36 -12.90
N LYS A 304 8.89 14.76 -11.82
CA LYS A 304 9.78 13.89 -11.03
C LYS A 304 9.27 13.67 -9.61
N PHE A 305 9.33 12.43 -9.13
CA PHE A 305 9.03 12.12 -7.73
C PHE A 305 10.14 12.57 -6.78
N THR A 306 9.77 13.40 -5.81
CA THR A 306 10.61 13.83 -4.70
C THR A 306 10.07 13.27 -3.39
N ARG A 307 10.92 12.62 -2.60
CA ARG A 307 10.53 12.05 -1.30
C ARG A 307 10.27 13.18 -0.30
N LEU A 308 9.06 13.21 0.26
CA LEU A 308 8.66 14.16 1.29
C LEU A 308 8.99 13.67 2.69
N SER A 309 8.60 12.43 2.99
CA SER A 309 8.68 11.87 4.34
C SER A 309 8.70 10.35 4.32
N SER A 310 8.92 9.76 5.49
CA SER A 310 8.89 8.32 5.70
C SER A 310 8.24 7.98 7.03
N LEU A 311 7.40 6.95 7.07
CA LEU A 311 6.66 6.49 8.26
C LEU A 311 6.87 4.99 8.48
N GLN A 312 6.87 4.53 9.74
CA GLN A 312 7.03 3.09 10.02
C GLN A 312 5.76 2.29 9.73
N ARG A 313 4.59 2.91 9.92
CA ARG A 313 3.28 2.33 9.59
C ARG A 313 2.73 2.90 8.29
N LYS A 314 1.72 2.21 7.73
CA LYS A 314 0.99 2.69 6.55
C LYS A 314 0.42 4.08 6.86
N PRO A 315 0.72 5.10 6.04
CA PRO A 315 0.18 6.44 6.24
C PRO A 315 -1.34 6.41 6.12
N GLY A 316 -2.04 7.02 7.08
CA GLY A 316 -3.47 7.29 6.96
C GLY A 316 -3.73 8.65 6.28
N PRO A 317 -5.00 9.00 6.05
CA PRO A 317 -5.37 10.25 5.39
C PRO A 317 -4.80 11.50 6.08
N ALA A 318 -4.85 11.55 7.41
CA ALA A 318 -4.37 12.70 8.19
C ALA A 318 -2.85 12.86 8.13
N GLU A 319 -2.08 11.76 8.18
CA GLU A 319 -0.62 11.83 8.05
C GLU A 319 -0.18 12.22 6.64
N LEU A 320 -0.90 11.74 5.61
CA LEU A 320 -0.68 12.15 4.22
C LEU A 320 -0.96 13.63 4.04
N GLU A 321 -2.10 14.12 4.55
CA GLU A 321 -2.45 15.54 4.50
C GLU A 321 -1.39 16.43 5.15
N SER A 322 -0.94 16.06 6.36
CA SER A 322 0.11 16.79 7.07
C SER A 322 1.43 16.79 6.32
N ALA A 323 1.86 15.64 5.79
CA ALA A 323 3.10 15.54 5.00
C ALA A 323 3.05 16.43 3.75
N LEU A 324 1.90 16.46 3.06
CA LEU A 324 1.68 17.27 1.87
C LEU A 324 1.63 18.77 2.19
N TYR A 325 0.90 19.19 3.23
CA TYR A 325 0.89 20.61 3.64
C TYR A 325 2.27 21.11 4.03
N ASN A 326 3.03 20.32 4.78
CA ASN A 326 4.39 20.70 5.17
C ASN A 326 5.30 20.89 3.96
N ALA A 327 5.19 20.02 2.94
CA ALA A 327 5.91 20.15 1.69
C ALA A 327 5.51 21.41 0.91
N MET A 328 4.20 21.65 0.75
CA MET A 328 3.69 22.85 0.07
C MET A 328 4.11 24.14 0.78
N ALA A 329 4.09 24.18 2.11
CA ALA A 329 4.53 25.33 2.89
C ALA A 329 6.05 25.58 2.72
N ALA A 330 6.86 24.52 2.71
CA ALA A 330 8.31 24.63 2.49
C ALA A 330 8.65 25.13 1.07
N ASN A 331 7.86 24.73 0.06
CA ASN A 331 8.05 25.07 -1.35
C ASN A 331 7.32 26.35 -1.82
N SER A 332 6.74 27.12 -0.89
CA SER A 332 6.02 28.37 -1.20
C SER A 332 6.86 29.37 -2.01
N PRO A 333 6.28 30.09 -2.98
CA PRO A 333 6.97 31.13 -3.75
C PRO A 333 7.70 32.15 -2.87
N MET A 334 7.15 32.48 -1.70
CA MET A 334 7.78 33.42 -0.76
C MET A 334 9.06 32.87 -0.11
N THR A 335 9.19 31.55 0.10
CA THR A 335 10.43 30.92 0.58
C THR A 335 11.45 30.72 -0.54
N LYS A 336 11.02 30.55 -1.81
CA LYS A 336 11.93 30.56 -2.97
C LYS A 336 12.54 31.94 -3.22
N SER A 337 11.77 33.02 -3.04
CA SER A 337 12.28 34.41 -3.14
C SER A 337 13.39 34.72 -2.14
N ILE A 338 13.28 34.25 -0.89
CA ILE A 338 14.29 34.50 0.16
C ILE A 338 15.58 33.71 -0.11
N LYS A 339 15.50 32.49 -0.67
CA LYS A 339 16.69 31.74 -1.10
C LYS A 339 17.40 32.43 -2.28
N PHE A 340 16.66 32.99 -3.22
CA PHE A 340 17.23 33.75 -4.34
C PHE A 340 17.91 35.04 -3.87
N LEU A 341 17.29 35.77 -2.92
CA LEU A 341 17.87 36.98 -2.34
C LEU A 341 19.10 36.70 -1.46
N ARG A 342 19.12 35.61 -0.66
CA ARG A 342 20.33 35.19 0.07
C ARG A 342 21.47 34.76 -0.85
N GLY A 343 21.16 34.15 -2.00
CA GLY A 343 22.16 33.77 -2.99
C GLY A 343 22.86 34.96 -3.66
N LEU A 344 22.21 36.12 -3.71
CA LEU A 344 22.78 37.36 -4.23
C LEU A 344 23.57 38.15 -3.17
N VAL A 345 23.21 38.04 -1.88
CA VAL A 345 23.90 38.73 -0.77
C VAL A 345 25.12 37.97 -0.24
N SER A 346 25.31 36.71 -0.65
CA SER A 346 26.49 35.90 -0.25
C SER A 346 27.63 35.96 -1.28
N LYS A 347 27.53 36.85 -2.27
CA LYS A 347 28.49 37.03 -3.35
C LYS A 347 28.95 38.50 -3.38
N GLU A 348 29.44 38.96 -2.25
CA GLU A 348 30.34 40.12 -2.13
C GLU A 348 31.69 39.66 -1.57
#